data_AF-A0A932HJJ9-F1
#
_entry.id   AF-A0A932HJJ9-F1
#
_cell.length_a   1.000
_cell.length_b   1.000
_cell.length_c   1.000
_cell.angle_alpha   90.00
_cell.angle_beta   90.00
_cell.angle_gamma   90.00
#
_symmetry.space_group_name_H-M   'P 1'
#
loop_
_entity.id
_entity.type
_entity.pdbx_description
1 polymer ?
#
loop_
_entity_poly.entity_id
_entity_poly.type
_entity_poly.pdbx_seq_one_letter_code
_entity_poly.pdbx_strand_id
1 'polypeptide(L)'
;MSQATPEKAFAAAQAAMERGDWDGFFACVDRNDLLTVAENSLKNLLIGYEKTAARVTAVCAEHSFPAEAILEVRRIWQRIEESARAMAASHAGGSDATGRAEVLAQSLRHKGLVDQAQKLLRDGMNAVPDLPRFTAALERAMRAAVGAGSVSSRLFVAEVLEGMSIAGTKAWATRRTPGGATDAIGFVRRKGLWYIRPFAQRPRPRPEGAKPER
;
A
#
# COMPACT_ATOMS: atom_id res chain seq x y z
N MET A 1 -22.72 -8.33 -6.46
CA MET A 1 -22.34 -9.77 -6.42
C MET A 1 -21.82 -10.09 -5.03
N SER A 2 -22.25 -11.17 -4.39
CA SER A 2 -21.80 -11.49 -3.02
C SER A 2 -20.38 -12.07 -3.05
N GLN A 3 -19.44 -11.43 -2.33
CA GLN A 3 -18.08 -11.95 -2.06
C GLN A 3 -18.12 -13.10 -1.03
N ALA A 4 -19.02 -14.06 -1.24
CA ALA A 4 -19.32 -15.13 -0.28
C ALA A 4 -18.24 -16.22 -0.24
N THR A 5 -17.41 -16.32 -1.27
CA THR A 5 -16.26 -17.24 -1.35
C THR A 5 -15.01 -16.51 -1.87
N PRO A 6 -13.79 -17.02 -1.62
CA PRO A 6 -12.56 -16.46 -2.18
C PRO A 6 -12.59 -16.35 -3.71
N GLU A 7 -13.12 -17.36 -4.41
CA GLU A 7 -13.24 -17.39 -5.86
C GLU A 7 -14.17 -16.29 -6.37
N LYS A 8 -15.30 -16.06 -5.68
CA LYS A 8 -16.21 -14.96 -6.02
C LYS A 8 -15.56 -13.59 -5.78
N ALA A 9 -14.75 -13.45 -4.74
CA ALA A 9 -13.98 -12.23 -4.51
C ALA A 9 -12.96 -11.99 -5.64
N PHE A 10 -12.21 -13.03 -6.02
CA PHE A 10 -11.29 -12.98 -7.15
C PHE A 10 -11.98 -12.63 -8.47
N ALA A 11 -13.07 -13.33 -8.81
CA ALA A 11 -13.83 -13.07 -10.04
C ALA A 11 -14.41 -11.65 -10.07
N ALA A 12 -14.87 -11.12 -8.92
CA ALA A 12 -15.33 -9.74 -8.83
C ALA A 12 -14.21 -8.73 -9.08
N ALA A 13 -13.02 -8.95 -8.49
CA ALA A 13 -11.85 -8.12 -8.71
C ALA A 13 -11.35 -8.18 -10.16
N GLN A 14 -11.29 -9.37 -10.75
CA GLN A 14 -10.93 -9.58 -12.15
C GLN A 14 -11.90 -8.84 -13.08
N ALA A 15 -13.20 -9.04 -12.92
CA ALA A 15 -14.20 -8.36 -13.74
C ALA A 15 -14.12 -6.83 -13.59
N ALA A 16 -13.80 -6.32 -12.41
CA ALA A 16 -13.59 -4.89 -12.21
C ALA A 16 -12.33 -4.39 -12.95
N MET A 17 -11.20 -5.09 -12.81
CA MET A 17 -9.96 -4.75 -13.50
C MET A 17 -10.09 -4.80 -15.03
N GLU A 18 -10.79 -5.77 -15.58
CA GLU A 18 -11.07 -5.90 -17.02
C GLU A 18 -11.86 -4.70 -17.58
N ARG A 19 -12.70 -4.06 -16.76
CA ARG A 19 -13.44 -2.85 -17.13
C ARG A 19 -12.71 -1.55 -16.76
N GLY A 20 -11.52 -1.62 -16.15
CA GLY A 20 -10.82 -0.45 -15.59
C GLY A 20 -11.56 0.19 -14.40
N ASP A 21 -12.39 -0.58 -13.69
CA ASP A 21 -13.20 -0.16 -12.56
C ASP A 21 -12.41 -0.25 -11.25
N TRP A 22 -11.70 0.84 -10.91
CA TRP A 22 -10.89 0.93 -9.69
C TRP A 22 -11.72 0.85 -8.41
N ASP A 23 -12.93 1.41 -8.38
CA ASP A 23 -13.80 1.35 -7.19
C ASP A 23 -14.21 -0.10 -6.91
N GLY A 24 -14.67 -0.80 -7.95
CA GLY A 24 -15.03 -2.21 -7.87
C GLY A 24 -13.85 -3.10 -7.46
N PHE A 25 -12.65 -2.82 -7.98
CA PHE A 25 -11.44 -3.55 -7.61
C PHE A 25 -11.10 -3.33 -6.13
N PHE A 26 -10.96 -2.09 -5.68
CA PHE A 26 -10.53 -1.79 -4.32
C PHE A 26 -11.58 -2.19 -3.27
N ALA A 27 -12.87 -2.25 -3.63
CA ALA A 27 -13.92 -2.82 -2.78
C ALA A 27 -13.73 -4.34 -2.50
N CYS A 28 -12.90 -5.02 -3.29
CA CYS A 28 -12.55 -6.43 -3.09
C CYS A 28 -11.26 -6.63 -2.29
N VAL A 29 -10.52 -5.57 -1.96
CA VAL A 29 -9.20 -5.66 -1.31
C VAL A 29 -9.31 -5.53 0.20
N ASP A 30 -8.50 -6.29 0.94
CA ASP A 30 -8.43 -6.19 2.39
C ASP A 30 -7.94 -4.81 2.84
N ARG A 31 -8.49 -4.33 3.96
CA ARG A 31 -8.16 -3.03 4.52
C ARG A 31 -6.65 -2.81 4.73
N ASN A 32 -5.88 -3.80 5.15
CA ASN A 32 -4.46 -3.61 5.42
C ASN A 32 -3.66 -3.38 4.12
N ASP A 33 -4.03 -4.10 3.07
CA ASP A 33 -3.41 -3.96 1.75
C ASP A 33 -3.89 -2.62 1.12
N LEU A 34 -5.15 -2.21 1.33
CA LEU A 34 -5.63 -0.87 0.94
C LEU A 34 -4.85 0.27 1.59
N LEU A 35 -4.58 0.18 2.91
CA LEU A 35 -3.76 1.18 3.62
C LEU A 35 -2.38 1.30 2.97
N THR A 36 -1.78 0.18 2.56
CA THR A 36 -0.46 0.17 1.92
C THR A 36 -0.50 0.83 0.55
N VAL A 37 -1.52 0.52 -0.26
CA VAL A 37 -1.69 1.13 -1.59
C VAL A 37 -1.98 2.63 -1.49
N ALA A 38 -2.87 3.03 -0.59
CA ALA A 38 -3.20 4.44 -0.37
C ALA A 38 -1.97 5.22 0.14
N GLU A 39 -1.19 4.65 1.08
CA GLU A 39 0.05 5.24 1.58
C GLU A 39 1.05 5.48 0.44
N ASN A 40 1.29 4.47 -0.40
CA ASN A 40 2.22 4.57 -1.52
C ASN A 40 1.74 5.60 -2.55
N SER A 41 0.44 5.61 -2.86
CA SER A 41 -0.15 6.57 -3.81
C SER A 41 0.01 8.00 -3.31
N LEU A 42 -0.32 8.23 -2.03
CA LEU A 42 -0.24 9.56 -1.44
C LEU A 42 1.21 10.04 -1.30
N LYS A 43 2.15 9.17 -0.88
CA LYS A 43 3.59 9.50 -0.86
C LYS A 43 4.10 9.93 -2.23
N ASN A 44 3.76 9.20 -3.29
CA ASN A 44 4.20 9.53 -4.65
C ASN A 44 3.60 10.85 -5.15
N LEU A 45 2.32 11.09 -4.86
CA LEU A 45 1.69 12.38 -5.16
C LEU A 45 2.35 13.54 -4.40
N LEU A 46 2.77 13.32 -3.14
CA LEU A 46 3.44 14.33 -2.32
C LEU A 46 4.88 14.62 -2.76
N ILE A 47 5.62 13.65 -3.30
CA ILE A 47 6.97 13.90 -3.86
C ILE A 47 6.90 14.87 -5.05
N GLY A 48 5.80 14.86 -5.82
CA GLY A 48 5.53 15.80 -6.92
C GLY A 48 4.58 16.94 -6.56
N TYR A 49 4.45 17.29 -5.27
CA TYR A 49 3.31 18.07 -4.76
C TYR A 49 3.05 19.37 -5.52
N GLU A 50 4.08 20.11 -5.95
CA GLU A 50 3.87 21.38 -6.67
C GLU A 50 2.97 21.23 -7.90
N LYS A 51 3.04 20.08 -8.59
CA LYS A 51 2.23 19.78 -9.78
C LYS A 51 0.91 19.08 -9.45
N THR A 52 0.79 18.49 -8.26
CA THR A 52 -0.34 17.64 -7.86
C THR A 52 -1.18 18.23 -6.72
N ALA A 53 -0.77 19.37 -6.15
CA ALA A 53 -1.30 19.95 -4.91
C ALA A 53 -2.82 20.08 -4.93
N ALA A 54 -3.36 20.79 -5.94
CA ALA A 54 -4.79 20.98 -6.08
C ALA A 54 -5.57 19.66 -6.15
N ARG A 55 -4.99 18.65 -6.82
CA ARG A 55 -5.60 17.32 -6.97
C ARG A 55 -5.56 16.53 -5.66
N VAL A 56 -4.42 16.54 -4.95
CA VAL A 56 -4.28 15.89 -3.64
C VAL A 56 -5.25 16.51 -2.65
N THR A 57 -5.29 17.84 -2.56
CA THR A 57 -6.20 18.56 -1.66
C THR A 57 -7.66 18.24 -1.99
N ALA A 58 -8.05 18.24 -3.27
CA ALA A 58 -9.42 17.92 -3.68
C ALA A 58 -9.81 16.48 -3.30
N VAL A 59 -8.97 15.48 -3.60
CA VAL A 59 -9.25 14.08 -3.26
C VAL A 59 -9.31 13.89 -1.74
N CYS A 60 -8.39 14.48 -0.99
CA CYS A 60 -8.42 14.42 0.47
C CYS A 60 -9.69 15.04 1.05
N ALA A 61 -10.12 16.20 0.53
CA ALA A 61 -11.34 16.87 0.99
C ALA A 61 -12.61 16.05 0.65
N GLU A 62 -12.73 15.54 -0.58
CA GLU A 62 -13.86 14.70 -1.01
C GLU A 62 -14.06 13.48 -0.11
N HIS A 63 -12.96 12.87 0.32
CA HIS A 63 -12.97 11.63 1.10
C HIS A 63 -12.82 11.83 2.61
N SER A 64 -13.00 13.06 3.09
CA SER A 64 -12.90 13.39 4.52
C SER A 64 -11.55 13.00 5.16
N PHE A 65 -10.47 13.03 4.38
CA PHE A 65 -9.12 12.90 4.91
C PHE A 65 -8.77 14.18 5.70
N PRO A 66 -8.21 14.08 6.92
CA PRO A 66 -7.94 15.27 7.74
C PRO A 66 -6.98 16.26 7.03
N ALA A 67 -7.46 17.46 6.73
CA ALA A 67 -6.69 18.48 6.01
C ALA A 67 -5.37 18.83 6.72
N GLU A 68 -5.41 18.95 8.05
CA GLU A 68 -4.23 19.23 8.88
C GLU A 68 -3.16 18.14 8.76
N ALA A 69 -3.56 16.88 8.57
CA ALA A 69 -2.61 15.79 8.41
C ALA A 69 -1.81 15.92 7.10
N ILE A 70 -2.42 16.42 6.00
CA ILE A 70 -1.70 16.65 4.74
C ILE A 70 -0.68 17.79 4.89
N LEU A 71 -1.06 18.87 5.55
CA LEU A 71 -0.17 20.01 5.78
C LEU A 71 1.01 19.61 6.68
N GLU A 72 0.75 18.84 7.74
CA GLU A 72 1.78 18.34 8.64
C GLU A 72 2.73 17.37 7.93
N VAL A 73 2.18 16.40 7.20
CA VAL A 73 2.99 15.44 6.44
C VAL A 73 3.87 16.17 5.43
N ARG A 74 3.35 17.18 4.73
CA ARG A 74 4.13 18.00 3.79
C ARG A 74 5.31 18.68 4.49
N ARG A 75 5.08 19.28 5.66
CA ARG A 75 6.15 19.92 6.44
C ARG A 75 7.22 18.91 6.86
N ILE A 76 6.82 17.71 7.29
CA ILE A 76 7.77 16.66 7.66
C ILE A 76 8.53 16.14 6.44
N TRP A 77 7.88 16.02 5.28
CA TRP A 77 8.51 15.59 4.03
C TRP A 77 9.63 16.53 3.60
N GLN A 78 9.42 17.85 3.69
CA GLN A 78 10.46 18.85 3.43
C GLN A 78 11.68 18.64 4.35
N ARG A 79 11.44 18.35 5.63
CA ARG A 79 12.50 18.04 6.61
C ARG A 79 13.21 16.72 6.30
N ILE A 80 12.51 15.73 5.77
CA ILE A 80 13.10 14.46 5.31
C ILE A 80 14.03 14.72 4.13
N GLU A 81 13.63 15.54 3.16
CA GLU A 81 14.45 15.92 2.00
C GLU A 81 15.68 16.73 2.40
N GLU A 82 15.54 17.70 3.30
CA GLU A 82 16.67 18.44 3.90
C GLU A 82 17.62 17.51 4.64
N SER A 83 17.09 16.59 5.45
CA SER A 83 17.88 15.59 6.16
C SER A 83 18.61 14.64 5.21
N ALA A 84 17.98 14.20 4.11
CA ALA A 84 18.60 13.34 3.10
C ALA A 84 19.74 14.08 2.37
N ARG A 85 19.55 15.35 2.01
CA ARG A 85 20.59 16.19 1.41
C ARG A 85 21.78 16.39 2.35
N ALA A 86 21.53 16.64 3.64
CA ALA A 86 22.59 16.78 4.64
C ALA A 86 23.40 15.48 4.79
N MET A 87 22.72 14.33 4.87
CA MET A 87 23.40 13.03 4.95
C MET A 87 24.25 12.76 3.70
N ALA A 88 23.73 13.03 2.51
CA ALA A 88 24.48 12.86 1.26
C ALA A 88 25.75 13.73 1.20
N ALA A 89 25.70 14.96 1.72
CA ALA A 89 26.86 15.85 1.82
C ALA A 89 27.89 15.38 2.86
N SER A 90 27.44 14.82 4.00
CA SER A 90 28.33 14.33 5.07
C SER A 90 29.12 13.06 4.69
N HIS A 91 28.60 12.22 3.77
CA HIS A 91 29.31 11.02 3.31
C HIS A 91 30.56 11.32 2.47
N ALA A 92 30.81 12.58 2.13
CA ALA A 92 32.02 13.03 1.41
C ALA A 92 33.22 13.32 2.34
N GLY A 93 33.06 13.31 3.68
CA GLY A 93 34.09 13.77 4.62
C GLY A 93 34.29 12.87 5.84
N GLY A 94 35.24 11.92 5.76
CA GLY A 94 35.94 11.37 6.93
C GLY A 94 35.47 10.01 7.47
N SER A 95 36.42 9.08 7.62
CA SER A 95 36.26 7.66 8.04
C SER A 95 36.64 7.41 9.53
N ASP A 96 36.57 8.42 10.38
CA ASP A 96 36.95 8.27 11.79
C ASP A 96 35.76 7.85 12.70
N ALA A 97 36.06 7.50 13.95
CA ALA A 97 35.05 7.05 14.90
C ALA A 97 34.01 8.14 15.24
N THR A 98 34.43 9.41 15.24
CA THR A 98 33.57 10.58 15.47
C THR A 98 32.59 10.77 14.32
N GLY A 99 33.07 10.66 13.07
CA GLY A 99 32.24 10.70 11.87
C GLY A 99 31.20 9.58 11.83
N ARG A 100 31.54 8.36 12.27
CA ARG A 100 30.58 7.25 12.36
C ARG A 100 29.46 7.50 13.38
N ALA A 101 29.78 8.07 14.54
CA ALA A 101 28.79 8.41 15.56
C ALA A 101 27.82 9.50 15.05
N GLU A 102 28.34 10.50 14.33
CA GLU A 102 27.54 11.56 13.74
C GLU A 102 26.62 11.04 12.63
N VAL A 103 27.13 10.19 11.73
CA VAL A 103 26.32 9.55 10.67
C VAL A 103 25.19 8.70 11.28
N LEU A 104 25.47 7.95 12.35
CA LEU A 104 24.44 7.20 13.06
C LEU A 104 23.38 8.13 13.67
N ALA A 105 23.80 9.20 14.34
CA ALA A 105 22.88 10.17 14.93
C ALA A 105 22.00 10.85 13.87
N GLN A 106 22.57 11.21 12.71
CA GLN A 106 21.83 11.75 11.56
C GLN A 106 20.83 10.73 11.01
N SER A 107 21.24 9.47 10.84
CA SER A 107 20.38 8.39 10.37
C SER A 107 19.19 8.12 11.30
N LEU A 108 19.41 8.15 12.62
CA LEU A 108 18.34 7.99 13.60
C LEU A 108 17.34 9.16 13.57
N ARG A 109 17.84 10.41 13.42
CA ARG A 109 16.97 11.58 13.24
C ARG A 109 16.14 11.47 11.97
N HIS A 110 16.77 11.08 10.85
CA HIS A 110 16.08 10.87 9.58
C HIS A 110 14.99 9.82 9.70
N LYS A 111 15.31 8.66 10.31
CA LYS A 111 14.35 7.59 10.57
C LYS A 111 13.17 8.10 11.41
N GLY A 112 13.41 8.88 12.46
CA GLY A 112 12.36 9.46 13.29
C GLY A 112 11.37 10.34 12.50
N LEU A 113 11.86 11.12 11.53
CA LEU A 113 11.02 11.91 10.63
C LEU A 113 10.17 11.03 9.71
N VAL A 114 10.78 9.99 9.11
CA VAL A 114 10.08 9.04 8.26
C VAL A 114 8.98 8.31 9.05
N ASP A 115 9.30 7.81 10.24
CA ASP A 115 8.35 7.12 11.12
C ASP A 115 7.17 8.05 11.50
N GLN A 116 7.46 9.32 11.82
CA GLN A 116 6.44 10.32 12.17
C GLN A 116 5.46 10.57 11.01
N ALA A 117 5.97 10.79 9.79
CA ALA A 117 5.12 11.04 8.65
C ALA A 117 4.35 9.79 8.19
N GLN A 118 4.94 8.59 8.27
CA GLN A 118 4.21 7.34 8.06
C GLN A 118 3.06 7.18 9.05
N LYS A 119 3.29 7.50 10.34
CA LYS A 119 2.23 7.45 11.35
C LYS A 119 1.08 8.40 11.03
N LEU A 120 1.37 9.66 10.69
CA LEU A 120 0.35 10.65 10.34
C LEU A 120 -0.48 10.23 9.12
N LEU A 121 0.17 9.69 8.09
CA LEU A 121 -0.52 9.15 6.93
C LEU A 121 -1.44 7.99 7.32
N ARG A 122 -0.95 7.05 8.13
CA ARG A 122 -1.74 5.90 8.61
C ARG A 122 -2.93 6.32 9.46
N ASP A 123 -2.75 7.26 10.37
CA ASP A 123 -3.82 7.78 11.22
C ASP A 123 -4.87 8.50 10.36
N GLY A 124 -4.45 9.33 9.41
CA GLY A 124 -5.34 10.01 8.47
C GLY A 124 -6.14 9.03 7.61
N MET A 125 -5.49 8.01 7.02
CA MET A 125 -6.19 6.97 6.25
C MET A 125 -7.12 6.12 7.11
N ASN A 126 -6.81 5.93 8.39
CA ASN A 126 -7.70 5.21 9.29
C ASN A 126 -8.98 5.99 9.61
N ALA A 127 -8.90 7.32 9.60
CA ALA A 127 -10.06 8.20 9.77
C ALA A 127 -10.97 8.29 8.53
N VAL A 128 -10.50 7.87 7.36
CA VAL A 128 -11.30 7.86 6.12
C VAL A 128 -12.45 6.84 6.23
N PRO A 129 -13.73 7.26 6.05
CA PRO A 129 -14.88 6.37 6.19
C PRO A 129 -14.94 5.25 5.13
N ASP A 130 -14.65 5.61 3.88
CA ASP A 130 -14.66 4.71 2.73
C ASP A 130 -13.25 4.62 2.13
N LEU A 131 -12.41 3.81 2.79
CA LEU A 131 -11.03 3.61 2.35
C LEU A 131 -10.93 3.03 0.92
N PRO A 132 -11.73 2.02 0.50
CA PRO A 132 -11.73 1.55 -0.88
C PRO A 132 -11.89 2.67 -1.92
N ARG A 133 -12.91 3.52 -1.77
CA ARG A 133 -13.20 4.61 -2.70
C ARG A 133 -12.10 5.67 -2.68
N PHE A 134 -11.58 5.99 -1.50
CA PHE A 134 -10.44 6.90 -1.37
C PHE A 134 -9.19 6.38 -2.08
N THR A 135 -8.86 5.08 -1.91
CA THR A 135 -7.74 4.45 -2.61
C THR A 135 -7.95 4.47 -4.13
N ALA A 136 -9.17 4.25 -4.62
CA ALA A 136 -9.50 4.36 -6.03
C ALA A 136 -9.29 5.78 -6.59
N ALA A 137 -9.71 6.79 -5.83
CA ALA A 137 -9.51 8.19 -6.18
C ALA A 137 -8.02 8.58 -6.22
N LEU A 138 -7.23 8.14 -5.24
CA LEU A 138 -5.77 8.32 -5.22
C LEU A 138 -5.09 7.64 -6.42
N GLU A 139 -5.50 6.41 -6.76
CA GLU A 139 -4.96 5.67 -7.89
C GLU A 139 -5.24 6.38 -9.23
N ARG A 140 -6.46 6.90 -9.42
CA ARG A 140 -6.80 7.74 -10.58
C ARG A 140 -5.98 9.02 -10.61
N ALA A 141 -5.83 9.67 -9.47
CA ALA A 141 -5.06 10.91 -9.36
C ALA A 141 -3.58 10.68 -9.70
N MET A 142 -2.98 9.60 -9.20
CA MET A 142 -1.64 9.12 -9.54
C MET A 142 -1.49 8.95 -11.04
N ARG A 143 -2.36 8.14 -11.66
CA ARG A 143 -2.30 7.87 -13.11
C ARG A 143 -2.41 9.12 -13.95
N ALA A 144 -3.29 10.04 -13.57
CA ALA A 144 -3.44 11.32 -14.26
C ALA A 144 -2.22 12.23 -14.08
N ALA A 145 -1.52 12.17 -12.95
CA ALA A 145 -0.39 13.04 -12.65
C ALA A 145 0.95 12.52 -13.17
N VAL A 146 1.20 11.21 -13.05
CA VAL A 146 2.51 10.60 -13.34
C VAL A 146 2.47 9.54 -14.44
N GLY A 147 1.31 9.28 -15.05
CA GLY A 147 1.14 8.27 -16.11
C GLY A 147 1.16 6.81 -15.61
N ALA A 148 1.36 6.60 -14.30
CA ALA A 148 1.42 5.30 -13.65
C ALA A 148 0.64 5.31 -12.33
N GLY A 149 0.27 4.12 -11.86
CA GLY A 149 -0.44 3.92 -10.60
C GLY A 149 0.34 3.02 -9.65
N SER A 150 -0.12 2.91 -8.40
CA SER A 150 0.49 2.04 -7.39
C SER A 150 0.18 0.56 -7.64
N VAL A 151 -0.89 0.28 -8.40
CA VAL A 151 -1.28 -1.07 -8.81
C VAL A 151 -1.10 -1.22 -10.32
N SER A 152 -0.64 -2.37 -10.80
CA SER A 152 -0.57 -2.61 -12.25
C SER A 152 -1.98 -2.69 -12.84
N SER A 153 -2.24 -2.03 -13.98
CA SER A 153 -3.51 -2.15 -14.71
C SER A 153 -3.70 -3.53 -15.36
N ARG A 154 -2.64 -4.35 -15.39
CA ARG A 154 -2.70 -5.74 -15.87
C ARG A 154 -2.97 -6.75 -14.74
N LEU A 155 -2.96 -6.30 -13.48
CA LEU A 155 -3.20 -7.19 -12.35
C LEU A 155 -4.62 -7.78 -12.46
N PHE A 156 -4.74 -9.10 -12.31
CA PHE A 156 -5.99 -9.87 -12.46
C PHE A 156 -6.55 -9.99 -13.89
N VAL A 157 -6.01 -9.27 -14.87
CA VAL A 157 -6.54 -9.31 -16.25
C VAL A 157 -6.12 -10.61 -16.93
N ALA A 158 -7.12 -11.41 -17.34
CA ALA A 158 -6.93 -12.74 -17.92
C ALA A 158 -6.10 -13.71 -17.05
N GLU A 159 -6.02 -13.46 -15.74
CA GLU A 159 -5.37 -14.36 -14.79
C GLU A 159 -6.30 -15.51 -14.40
N VAL A 160 -5.72 -16.66 -14.08
CA VAL A 160 -6.44 -17.83 -13.54
C VAL A 160 -6.06 -18.08 -12.09
N LEU A 161 -7.04 -18.49 -11.29
CA LEU A 161 -6.87 -18.84 -9.89
C LEU A 161 -6.82 -20.35 -9.72
N GLU A 162 -5.77 -20.86 -9.07
CA GLU A 162 -5.53 -22.30 -8.92
C GLU A 162 -5.14 -22.67 -7.48
N GLY A 163 -5.37 -23.94 -7.10
CA GLY A 163 -4.84 -24.50 -5.86
C GLY A 163 -5.39 -23.84 -4.58
N MET A 164 -6.67 -23.47 -4.58
CA MET A 164 -7.34 -22.84 -3.43
C MET A 164 -7.27 -23.74 -2.19
N SER A 165 -6.80 -23.19 -1.08
CA SER A 165 -6.77 -23.82 0.23
C SER A 165 -7.36 -22.88 1.26
N ILE A 166 -8.40 -23.33 1.96
CA ILE A 166 -9.14 -22.55 2.96
C ILE A 166 -8.83 -23.09 4.35
N ALA A 167 -8.39 -22.20 5.24
CA ALA A 167 -8.12 -22.48 6.65
C ALA A 167 -8.84 -21.45 7.53
N GLY A 168 -10.06 -21.81 7.98
CA GLY A 168 -10.90 -20.95 8.81
C GLY A 168 -11.27 -19.64 8.11
N THR A 169 -10.77 -18.52 8.62
CA THR A 169 -11.02 -17.17 8.09
C THR A 169 -9.98 -16.70 7.08
N LYS A 170 -9.05 -17.56 6.66
CA LYS A 170 -8.02 -17.24 5.68
C LYS A 170 -8.06 -18.26 4.55
N ALA A 171 -7.69 -17.83 3.34
CA ALA A 171 -7.48 -18.73 2.22
C ALA A 171 -6.24 -18.31 1.42
N TRP A 172 -5.69 -19.25 0.67
CA TRP A 172 -4.53 -19.05 -0.18
C TRP A 172 -4.74 -19.75 -1.51
N ALA A 173 -4.26 -19.13 -2.57
CA ALA A 173 -4.25 -19.72 -3.90
C ALA A 173 -3.00 -19.23 -4.66
N THR A 174 -2.85 -19.74 -5.87
CA THR A 174 -1.88 -19.25 -6.84
C THR A 174 -2.63 -18.54 -7.96
N ARG A 175 -2.23 -17.31 -8.28
CA ARG A 175 -2.66 -16.63 -9.51
C ARG A 175 -1.65 -16.91 -10.61
N ARG A 176 -2.11 -17.24 -11.81
CA ARG A 176 -1.28 -17.47 -12.99
C ARG A 176 -1.66 -16.48 -14.08
N THR A 177 -0.66 -15.75 -14.58
CA THR A 177 -0.82 -14.82 -15.69
C THR A 177 -0.89 -15.55 -17.04
N PRO A 178 -1.41 -14.93 -18.12
CA PRO A 178 -1.39 -15.51 -19.47
C PRO A 178 0.02 -15.90 -19.95
N GLY A 179 1.05 -15.19 -19.49
CA GLY A 179 2.45 -15.49 -19.79
C GLY A 179 3.06 -16.63 -18.96
N GLY A 180 2.25 -17.31 -18.14
CA GLY A 180 2.68 -18.45 -17.30
C GLY A 180 3.34 -18.06 -15.97
N ALA A 181 3.62 -16.78 -15.72
CA ALA A 181 4.14 -16.35 -14.41
C ALA A 181 3.10 -16.62 -13.31
N THR A 182 3.56 -17.11 -12.16
CA THR A 182 2.72 -17.46 -11.02
C THR A 182 3.09 -16.64 -9.80
N ASP A 183 2.09 -16.26 -9.03
CA ASP A 183 2.24 -15.54 -7.78
C ASP A 183 1.29 -16.10 -6.72
N ALA A 184 1.69 -16.05 -5.46
CA ALA A 184 0.78 -16.36 -4.36
C ALA A 184 -0.24 -15.23 -4.17
N ILE A 185 -1.45 -15.60 -3.75
CA ILE A 185 -2.49 -14.65 -3.37
C ILE A 185 -3.20 -15.13 -2.10
N GLY A 186 -3.42 -14.19 -1.17
CA GLY A 186 -4.14 -14.44 0.06
C GLY A 186 -5.57 -13.94 0.01
N PHE A 187 -6.41 -14.51 0.87
CA PHE A 187 -7.75 -14.01 1.14
C PHE A 187 -8.03 -14.03 2.64
N VAL A 188 -8.90 -13.12 3.09
CA VAL A 188 -9.35 -13.06 4.48
C VAL A 188 -10.86 -12.85 4.53
N ARG A 189 -11.52 -13.55 5.45
CA ARG A 189 -12.95 -13.44 5.70
C ARG A 189 -13.22 -12.45 6.82
N ARG A 190 -14.03 -11.42 6.58
CA ARG A 190 -14.50 -10.45 7.58
C ARG A 190 -15.99 -10.21 7.42
N LYS A 191 -16.75 -10.26 8.53
CA LYS A 191 -18.21 -10.06 8.54
C LYS A 191 -18.95 -10.87 7.45
N GLY A 192 -18.52 -12.12 7.24
CA GLY A 192 -19.12 -13.03 6.27
C GLY A 192 -18.63 -12.89 4.82
N LEU A 193 -17.90 -11.83 4.47
CA LEU A 193 -17.38 -11.56 3.12
C LEU A 193 -15.88 -11.85 3.02
N TRP A 194 -15.42 -12.24 1.84
CA TRP A 194 -14.02 -12.50 1.53
C TRP A 194 -13.37 -11.32 0.81
N TYR A 195 -12.16 -10.97 1.24
CA TYR A 195 -11.35 -9.89 0.69
C TYR A 195 -10.01 -10.43 0.22
N ILE A 196 -9.50 -9.89 -0.87
CA ILE A 196 -8.24 -10.24 -1.49
C ILE A 196 -7.09 -9.55 -0.76
N ARG A 197 -5.99 -10.27 -0.58
CA ARG A 197 -4.72 -9.75 -0.11
C ARG A 197 -3.65 -9.95 -1.19
N PRO A 198 -3.55 -9.02 -2.17
CA PRO A 198 -2.64 -9.19 -3.31
C PRO A 198 -1.15 -9.22 -2.91
N PHE A 199 -0.79 -8.68 -1.74
CA PHE A 199 0.60 -8.62 -1.28
C PHE A 199 0.92 -9.63 -0.17
N ALA A 200 -0.02 -10.52 0.16
CA ALA A 200 0.19 -11.47 1.24
C ALA A 200 1.14 -12.58 0.81
N GLN A 201 2.14 -12.87 1.65
CA GLN A 201 3.02 -14.01 1.47
C GLN A 201 2.40 -15.27 2.07
N ARG A 202 2.39 -16.36 1.31
CA ARG A 202 1.91 -17.67 1.79
C ARG A 202 2.73 -18.07 3.03
N PRO A 203 2.09 -18.47 4.14
CA PRO A 203 2.80 -18.97 5.30
C PRO A 203 3.65 -20.16 4.86
N ARG A 204 4.95 -20.11 5.17
CA ARG A 204 5.81 -21.28 4.95
C ARG A 204 5.25 -22.42 5.80
N PRO A 205 5.12 -23.64 5.26
CA PRO A 205 4.78 -24.78 6.08
C PRO A 205 5.77 -24.83 7.26
N ARG A 206 5.25 -25.01 8.47
CA ARG A 206 6.13 -25.26 9.62
C ARG A 206 6.95 -26.51 9.27
N PRO A 207 8.27 -26.51 9.51
CA PRO A 207 9.04 -27.74 9.38
C PRO A 207 8.38 -28.81 10.26
N GLU A 208 8.22 -30.02 9.72
CA GLU A 208 7.66 -31.15 10.46
C GLU A 208 8.43 -31.30 11.78
N GLY A 209 7.72 -31.17 12.92
CA GLY A 209 8.30 -31.27 14.26
C GLY A 209 8.29 -29.99 15.11
N ALA A 210 7.86 -28.83 14.59
CA ALA A 210 7.73 -27.63 15.41
C ALA A 210 6.55 -27.75 16.41
N LYS A 211 6.86 -27.98 17.69
CA LYS A 211 5.87 -28.04 18.79
C LYS A 211 5.09 -26.71 18.87
N PRO A 212 3.78 -26.74 19.21
CA PRO A 212 3.03 -25.53 19.47
C PRO A 212 3.56 -24.83 20.73
N GLU A 213 3.90 -23.54 20.60
CA GLU A 213 4.12 -22.67 21.75
C GLU A 213 2.81 -22.58 22.53
N ARG A 214 2.90 -22.84 23.84
CA ARG A 214 1.79 -22.78 24.80
C ARG A 214 1.57 -21.35 25.27
#